data_AF-A0A941ZLA6-F1
#
_entry.id   AF-A0A941ZLA6-F1
#
_cell.length_a   1.000
_cell.length_b   1.000
_cell.length_c   1.000
_cell.angle_alpha   90.00
_cell.angle_beta   90.00
_cell.angle_gamma   90.00
#
_symmetry.space_group_name_H-M   'P 1'
#
loop_
_entity.id
_entity.type
_entity.pdbx_description
1 polymer ?
#
loop_
_entity_poly.entity_id
_entity_poly.type
_entity_poly.pdbx_seq_one_letter_code
_entity_poly.pdbx_strand_id
1 'polypeptide(L)'
;GQLQLNAFEPIICHSIFKSVTHLAAGCETLTRNCVTGIGANRALLAVRVNRSAGLATALNPYIGYENATRVAREALLTGKSVAELVLEWGLMDQAQLEDVLRPEILTKPHKLRSH
;
A
#
# COMPACT_ATOMS: atom_id res chain seq x y z
N GLY A 1 28.05 18.54 -30.92
CA GLY A 1 27.96 18.72 -32.39
C GLY A 1 28.52 20.08 -32.76
N GLN A 2 29.02 20.24 -33.98
CA GLN A 2 29.59 21.50 -34.46
C GLN A 2 29.07 21.79 -35.87
N LEU A 3 28.43 22.96 -36.05
CA LEU A 3 27.76 23.38 -37.29
C LEU A 3 26.75 22.32 -37.79
N GLN A 4 26.87 21.82 -39.03
CA GLN A 4 25.83 20.99 -39.65
C GLN A 4 25.80 19.52 -39.20
N LEU A 5 26.79 19.04 -38.41
CA LEU A 5 26.89 17.61 -38.07
C LEU A 5 27.42 17.38 -36.65
N ASN A 6 26.98 16.28 -36.02
CA ASN A 6 27.53 15.84 -34.75
C ASN A 6 28.45 14.62 -34.92
N ALA A 7 29.76 14.86 -34.97
CA ALA A 7 30.77 13.81 -35.09
C ALA A 7 30.80 12.79 -33.92
N PHE A 8 30.10 13.08 -32.81
CA PHE A 8 29.98 12.17 -31.65
C PHE A 8 28.80 11.20 -31.73
N GLU A 9 28.00 11.24 -32.80
CA GLU A 9 26.90 10.30 -33.01
C GLU A 9 27.31 8.83 -32.84
N PRO A 10 28.49 8.35 -33.30
CA PRO A 10 28.89 6.97 -33.10
C PRO A 10 28.99 6.54 -31.63
N ILE A 11 29.55 7.39 -30.75
CA ILE A 11 29.67 7.04 -29.32
C ILE A 11 28.33 7.17 -28.59
N ILE A 12 27.48 8.10 -29.01
CA ILE A 12 26.12 8.24 -28.50
C ILE A 12 25.31 6.98 -28.83
N CYS A 13 25.32 6.55 -30.11
CA CYS A 13 24.65 5.32 -30.54
C CYS A 13 25.19 4.09 -29.79
N HIS A 14 26.50 3.93 -29.68
CA HIS A 14 27.10 2.82 -28.93
C HIS A 14 26.62 2.77 -27.48
N SER A 15 26.62 3.92 -26.80
CA SER A 15 26.22 4.01 -25.39
C SER A 15 24.73 3.68 -25.21
N ILE A 16 23.87 4.13 -26.12
CA ILE A 16 22.44 3.84 -26.10
C ILE A 16 22.20 2.34 -26.34
N PHE A 17 22.75 1.77 -27.40
CA PHE A 17 22.55 0.35 -27.71
C PHE A 17 23.08 -0.58 -26.61
N LYS A 18 24.24 -0.25 -26.03
CA LYS A 18 24.79 -0.97 -24.88
C LYS A 18 23.84 -0.89 -23.68
N SER A 19 23.33 0.29 -23.37
CA SER A 19 22.40 0.49 -22.25
C SER A 19 21.09 -0.27 -22.44
N VAL A 20 20.51 -0.23 -23.65
CA VAL A 20 19.28 -0.98 -23.98
C VAL A 20 19.51 -2.48 -23.82
N THR A 21 20.63 -2.99 -24.34
CA THR A 21 20.98 -4.41 -24.21
C THR A 21 21.12 -4.83 -22.75
N HIS A 22 21.83 -4.04 -21.95
CA HIS A 22 22.01 -4.31 -20.53
C HIS A 22 20.69 -4.23 -19.76
N LEU A 23 19.84 -3.25 -20.06
CA LEU A 23 18.54 -3.11 -19.41
C LEU A 23 17.64 -4.31 -19.73
N ALA A 24 17.60 -4.75 -20.99
CA ALA A 24 16.84 -5.93 -21.39
C ALA A 24 17.30 -7.18 -20.65
N ALA A 25 18.61 -7.46 -20.65
CA ALA A 25 19.19 -8.59 -19.93
C ALA A 25 18.97 -8.49 -18.40
N GLY A 26 19.05 -7.27 -17.85
CA GLY A 26 18.77 -6.98 -16.44
C GLY A 26 17.32 -7.28 -16.07
N CYS A 27 16.36 -6.85 -16.89
CA CYS A 27 14.95 -7.15 -16.72
C CYS A 27 14.69 -8.66 -16.77
N GLU A 28 15.23 -9.38 -17.76
CA GLU A 28 15.06 -10.84 -17.85
C GLU A 28 15.64 -11.57 -16.64
N THR A 29 16.81 -11.14 -16.17
CA THR A 29 17.47 -11.69 -14.99
C THR A 29 16.64 -11.45 -13.73
N LEU A 30 16.15 -10.22 -13.54
CA LEU A 30 15.29 -9.87 -12.41
C LEU A 30 13.98 -10.66 -12.44
N THR A 31 13.37 -10.80 -13.62
CA THR A 31 12.13 -11.56 -13.78
C THR A 31 12.33 -13.01 -13.35
N ARG A 32 13.34 -13.69 -13.90
CA ARG A 32 13.60 -15.13 -13.66
C ARG A 32 14.08 -15.44 -12.24
N ASN A 33 14.96 -14.60 -11.69
CA ASN A 33 15.64 -14.90 -10.44
C ASN A 33 14.98 -14.27 -9.22
N CYS A 34 13.98 -13.40 -9.41
CA CYS A 34 13.29 -12.72 -8.31
C CYS A 34 11.77 -12.70 -8.54
N VAL A 35 11.29 -12.00 -9.57
CA VAL A 35 9.85 -11.66 -9.71
C VAL A 35 8.97 -12.90 -9.79
N THR A 36 9.34 -13.91 -10.59
CA THR A 36 8.54 -15.13 -10.76
C THR A 36 8.43 -15.95 -9.48
N GLY A 37 9.36 -15.78 -8.54
CA GLY A 37 9.38 -16.47 -7.25
C GLY A 37 8.78 -15.67 -6.09
N ILE A 38 8.29 -14.44 -6.30
CA ILE A 38 7.73 -13.62 -5.23
C ILE A 38 6.48 -14.29 -4.65
N GLY A 39 6.56 -14.64 -3.36
CA GLY A 39 5.44 -15.15 -2.57
C GLY A 39 5.08 -14.20 -1.43
N ALA A 40 3.80 -14.15 -1.06
CA ALA A 40 3.33 -13.33 0.07
C ALA A 40 3.36 -14.12 1.39
N ASN A 41 3.99 -13.56 2.42
CA ASN A 41 3.85 -14.06 3.79
C ASN A 41 2.50 -13.60 4.36
N ARG A 42 1.43 -14.35 4.05
CA ARG A 42 0.05 -13.98 4.38
C ARG A 42 -0.19 -13.83 5.88
N ALA A 43 0.42 -14.68 6.71
CA ALA A 43 0.27 -14.63 8.16
C ALA A 43 0.83 -13.33 8.74
N LEU A 44 2.06 -12.96 8.36
CA LEU A 44 2.67 -11.72 8.79
C LEU A 44 1.90 -10.49 8.29
N LEU A 45 1.44 -10.53 7.03
CA LEU A 45 0.68 -9.43 6.44
C LEU A 45 -0.67 -9.23 7.15
N ALA A 46 -1.39 -10.31 7.50
CA ALA A 46 -2.63 -10.22 8.26
C ALA A 46 -2.43 -9.56 9.63
N VAL A 47 -1.36 -9.93 10.35
CA VAL A 47 -1.01 -9.29 11.63
C VAL A 47 -0.70 -7.81 11.45
N ARG A 48 0.06 -7.43 10.42
CA ARG A 48 0.39 -6.03 10.13
C ARG A 48 -0.83 -5.19 9.81
N VAL A 49 -1.75 -5.71 9.02
CA VAL A 49 -3.02 -5.03 8.71
C VAL A 49 -3.82 -4.82 9.99
N ASN A 50 -4.04 -5.88 10.78
CA ASN A 50 -4.83 -5.80 12.02
C ASN A 50 -4.26 -4.83 13.06
N ARG A 51 -2.94 -4.63 13.08
CA ARG A 51 -2.27 -3.68 13.98
C ARG A 51 -2.08 -2.28 13.41
N SER A 52 -2.51 -2.03 12.17
CA SER A 52 -2.32 -0.73 11.54
C SER A 52 -3.28 0.31 12.12
N ALA A 53 -2.73 1.36 12.73
CA ALA A 53 -3.51 2.53 13.13
C ALA A 53 -4.20 3.22 11.93
N GLY A 54 -3.70 2.99 10.71
CA GLY A 54 -4.31 3.48 9.48
C GLY A 54 -5.73 2.96 9.24
N LEU A 55 -6.11 1.83 9.84
CA LEU A 55 -7.48 1.31 9.75
C LEU A 55 -8.52 2.27 10.34
N ALA A 56 -8.14 3.12 11.30
CA ALA A 56 -9.04 4.10 11.88
C ALA A 56 -9.60 5.09 10.85
N THR A 57 -8.85 5.36 9.76
CA THR A 57 -9.31 6.27 8.70
C THR A 57 -10.56 5.77 7.97
N ALA A 58 -10.69 4.44 7.82
CA ALA A 58 -11.88 3.83 7.23
C ALA A 58 -13.13 4.02 8.10
N LEU A 59 -12.94 4.27 9.39
CA LEU A 59 -14.02 4.44 10.36
C LEU A 59 -14.51 5.90 10.46
N ASN A 60 -13.78 6.86 9.89
CA ASN A 60 -14.15 8.29 9.90
C ASN A 60 -15.64 8.56 9.57
N PRO A 61 -16.24 7.93 8.54
CA PRO A 61 -17.64 8.18 8.20
C PRO A 61 -18.67 7.64 9.20
N TYR A 62 -18.26 6.70 10.07
CA TYR A 62 -19.14 5.99 10.99
C TYR A 62 -19.03 6.52 12.42
N ILE A 63 -17.81 6.79 12.87
CA ILE A 63 -17.53 7.23 14.25
C ILE A 63 -17.11 8.70 14.34
N GLY A 64 -16.92 9.38 13.21
CA GLY A 64 -16.44 10.75 13.12
C GLY A 64 -14.92 10.88 13.25
N TYR A 65 -14.38 11.98 12.69
CA TYR A 65 -12.94 12.22 12.65
C TYR A 65 -12.29 12.30 14.04
N GLU A 66 -12.96 12.89 15.03
CA GLU A 66 -12.42 13.04 16.38
C GLU A 66 -12.21 11.68 17.06
N ASN A 67 -13.23 10.82 17.04
CA ASN A 67 -13.13 9.48 17.63
C ASN A 67 -12.12 8.61 16.88
N ALA A 68 -12.13 8.63 15.55
CA ALA A 68 -11.16 7.89 14.76
C ALA A 68 -9.71 8.34 15.05
N THR A 69 -9.48 9.65 15.21
CA THR A 69 -8.17 10.19 15.60
C THR A 69 -7.76 9.74 17.00
N ARG A 70 -8.70 9.73 17.96
CA ARG A 70 -8.46 9.22 19.32
C ARG A 70 -8.09 7.74 19.32
N VAL A 71 -8.84 6.92 18.58
CA VAL A 71 -8.57 5.47 18.44
C VAL A 71 -7.19 5.24 17.81
N ALA A 72 -6.87 5.95 16.71
CA ALA A 72 -5.58 5.82 16.05
C ALA A 72 -4.41 6.17 16.99
N ARG A 73 -4.55 7.24 17.77
CA ARG A 73 -3.54 7.64 18.76
C ARG A 73 -3.36 6.57 19.83
N GLU A 74 -4.45 6.04 20.38
CA GLU A 74 -4.39 5.04 21.43
C GLU A 74 -3.80 3.71 20.93
N ALA A 75 -4.13 3.30 19.69
CA ALA A 75 -3.56 2.12 19.05
C ALA A 75 -2.02 2.23 18.93
N LEU A 76 -1.50 3.42 18.60
CA LEU A 76 -0.06 3.67 18.52
C LEU A 76 0.62 3.66 19.89
N LEU A 77 -0.04 4.17 20.93
CA LEU A 77 0.53 4.24 22.29
C LEU A 77 0.52 2.89 22.99
N THR A 78 -0.57 2.12 22.84
CA THR A 78 -0.78 0.87 23.59
C THR A 78 -0.39 -0.38 22.81
N GLY A 79 -0.29 -0.29 21.48
CA GLY A 79 -0.10 -1.44 20.60
C GLY A 79 -1.35 -2.31 20.43
N LYS A 80 -2.49 -1.92 21.01
CA LYS A 80 -3.80 -2.53 20.74
C LYS A 80 -4.22 -2.25 19.30
N SER A 81 -5.05 -3.12 18.73
CA SER A 81 -5.63 -2.91 17.42
C SER A 81 -6.72 -1.83 17.43
N VAL A 82 -6.94 -1.19 16.29
CA VAL A 82 -8.06 -0.26 16.09
C VAL A 82 -9.40 -0.96 16.38
N ALA A 83 -9.54 -2.22 15.96
CA ALA A 83 -10.77 -2.98 16.15
C ALA A 83 -11.09 -3.22 17.63
N GLU A 84 -10.09 -3.64 18.43
CA GLU A 84 -10.25 -3.84 19.87
C GLU A 84 -10.70 -2.55 20.56
N LEU A 85 -10.05 -1.42 20.25
CA LEU A 85 -10.36 -0.13 20.87
C LEU A 85 -11.76 0.39 20.52
N VAL A 86 -12.21 0.19 19.28
CA VAL A 86 -13.54 0.60 18.82
C VAL A 86 -14.64 -0.15 19.57
N LEU A 87 -14.44 -1.46 19.80
CA LEU A 87 -15.37 -2.30 20.55
C LEU A 87 -15.32 -1.99 22.05
N GLU A 88 -14.11 -1.85 22.61
CA GLU A 88 -13.88 -1.50 24.02
C GLU A 88 -14.55 -0.16 24.37
N TRP A 89 -14.53 0.80 23.45
CA TRP A 89 -15.12 2.12 23.65
C TRP A 89 -16.59 2.19 23.21
N GLY A 90 -17.18 1.09 22.73
CA GLY A 90 -18.58 1.03 22.31
C GLY A 90 -18.93 1.94 21.14
N LEU A 91 -17.97 2.23 20.26
CA LEU A 91 -18.17 3.16 19.14
C LEU A 91 -18.87 2.53 17.94
N MET A 92 -18.83 1.19 17.84
CA MET A 92 -19.47 0.41 16.77
C MET A 92 -19.69 -1.02 17.25
N ASP A 93 -20.67 -1.72 16.68
CA ASP A 93 -20.87 -3.14 16.94
C ASP A 93 -19.89 -4.02 16.14
N GLN A 94 -19.75 -5.28 16.57
CA GLN A 94 -18.85 -6.25 15.92
C GLN A 94 -19.20 -6.48 14.44
N ALA A 95 -20.48 -6.55 14.10
CA ALA A 95 -20.92 -6.90 12.75
C ALA A 95 -20.64 -5.75 11.76
N GLN A 96 -20.89 -4.51 12.18
CA GLN A 96 -20.56 -3.31 11.44
C GLN A 96 -19.05 -3.17 11.26
N LEU A 97 -18.28 -3.43 12.33
CA LEU A 97 -16.82 -3.34 12.29
C LEU A 97 -16.21 -4.38 11.35
N GLU A 98 -16.69 -5.62 11.42
CA GLU A 98 -16.29 -6.67 10.51
C GLU A 98 -16.63 -6.35 9.07
N ASP A 99 -17.81 -5.76 8.78
CA ASP A 99 -18.19 -5.38 7.43
C ASP A 99 -17.29 -4.25 6.90
N VAL A 100 -17.09 -3.17 7.67
CA VAL A 100 -16.32 -1.99 7.24
C VAL A 100 -14.82 -2.29 7.07
N LEU A 101 -14.25 -3.16 7.91
CA LEU A 101 -12.81 -3.49 7.86
C LEU A 101 -12.47 -4.61 6.86
N ARG A 102 -13.41 -5.02 6.00
CA ARG A 102 -13.15 -6.03 4.97
C ARG A 102 -12.11 -5.53 3.96
N PRO A 103 -11.12 -6.36 3.56
CA PRO A 103 -10.11 -5.98 2.59
C PRO A 103 -10.69 -5.43 1.27
N GLU A 104 -11.82 -5.97 0.81
CA GLU A 104 -12.47 -5.50 -0.42
C GLU A 104 -13.00 -4.06 -0.31
N ILE A 105 -13.42 -3.64 0.88
CA ILE A 105 -13.92 -2.29 1.16
C ILE A 105 -12.76 -1.31 1.36
N LEU A 106 -11.66 -1.76 1.98
CA LEU A 106 -10.49 -0.92 2.24
C LEU A 106 -9.66 -0.62 0.99
N THR A 107 -9.79 -1.41 -0.07
CA THR A 107 -8.96 -1.31 -1.28
C THR A 107 -9.65 -0.60 -2.45
N LYS A 108 -10.91 -0.17 -2.29
CA LYS A 108 -11.69 0.49 -3.34
C LYS A 108 -12.59 1.58 -2.74
N PRO A 109 -12.90 2.65 -3.48
CA PRO A 109 -13.95 3.58 -3.08
C PRO A 109 -15.27 2.83 -2.95
N HIS A 110 -16.00 3.07 -1.86
CA HIS A 110 -17.34 2.54 -1.66
C HIS A 110 -18.30 3.69 -1.37
N LYS A 111 -19.56 3.53 -1.80
CA LYS A 111 -20.61 4.48 -1.44
C LYS A 111 -21.00 4.23 0.00
N LEU A 112 -20.92 5.27 0.82
CA LEU A 112 -21.52 5.27 2.14
C LEU A 112 -23.04 5.18 1.97
N ARG A 113 -23.69 4.26 2.68
CA ARG A 113 -25.15 4.19 2.71
C ARG A 113 -25.64 5.47 3.37
N SER A 114 -26.34 6.31 2.62
CA SER A 114 -27.02 7.49 3.17
C SER A 114 -28.17 7.00 4.05
N HIS A 115 -28.18 7.45 5.31
CA HIS A 115 -29.37 7.40 6.17
C HIS A 115 -30.46 8.32 5.63
#